data_AF-C5TD71-F1
#
_entry.id   AF-C5TD71-F1
#
_cell.length_a   1.000
_cell.length_b   1.000
_cell.length_c   1.000
_cell.angle_alpha   90.00
_cell.angle_beta   90.00
_cell.angle_gamma   90.00
#
_symmetry.space_group_name_H-M   'P 1'
#
loop_
_entity.id
_entity.type
_entity.pdbx_description
1 polymer ?
#
loop_
_entity_poly.entity_id
_entity_poly.type
_entity_poly.pdbx_seq_one_letter_code
_entity_poly.pdbx_strand_id
1 'polypeptide(L)'
;MQADTCCAKRIRMTPPAWATLLCAAALVAGCSVPDIPRTESHAASAQKKAQAVHHWDVLADDVAARIADKISEWPAGEHPIHVPVADASPFGQGFRKLLLTRLLDRGVTLSSEPTHVALLVDTQVVQHPSSDPLAMLPRTRLA
;
A
#
# COMPACT_ATOMS: atom_id res chain seq x y z
N MET A 1 61.91 -33.08 49.31
CA MET A 1 60.86 -32.23 49.92
C MET A 1 61.23 -30.78 49.63
N GLN A 2 60.79 -30.26 48.49
CA GLN A 2 60.82 -28.83 48.17
C GLN A 2 59.80 -28.61 47.08
N ALA A 3 58.67 -28.03 47.48
CA ALA A 3 57.58 -27.63 46.63
C ALA A 3 57.55 -26.09 46.58
N ASP A 4 57.11 -25.61 45.42
CA ASP A 4 56.43 -24.33 45.21
C ASP A 4 57.27 -23.05 45.14
N THR A 5 57.50 -22.58 43.90
CA THR A 5 56.94 -21.28 43.46
C THR A 5 57.00 -21.15 41.94
N CYS A 6 55.90 -21.45 41.26
CA CYS A 6 55.72 -21.12 39.84
C CYS A 6 55.23 -19.67 39.74
N CYS A 7 56.10 -18.78 39.27
CA CYS A 7 55.82 -17.36 39.10
C CYS A 7 54.87 -17.15 37.90
N ALA A 8 53.57 -17.13 38.16
CA ALA A 8 52.54 -16.82 37.15
C ALA A 8 52.50 -15.30 36.89
N LYS A 9 53.31 -14.83 35.93
CA LYS A 9 53.29 -13.44 35.45
C LYS A 9 52.04 -13.22 34.58
N ARG A 10 50.94 -12.72 35.16
CA ARG A 10 49.79 -12.23 34.39
C ARG A 10 50.23 -11.03 33.56
N ILE A 11 50.38 -11.22 32.26
CA ILE A 11 50.55 -10.12 31.30
C ILE A 11 49.21 -9.40 31.21
N ARG A 12 49.09 -8.26 31.90
CA ARG A 12 47.92 -7.39 31.81
C ARG A 12 48.06 -6.56 30.53
N MET A 13 47.53 -7.08 29.43
CA MET A 13 47.52 -6.42 28.12
C MET A 13 46.52 -5.26 28.20
N THR A 14 47.02 -4.05 28.44
CA THR A 14 46.22 -2.82 28.37
C THR A 14 46.14 -2.43 26.89
N PRO A 15 44.94 -2.41 26.27
CA PRO A 15 44.83 -1.99 24.89
C PRO A 15 45.20 -0.51 24.79
N PRO A 16 46.00 -0.11 23.79
CA PRO A 16 46.42 1.27 23.65
C PRO A 16 45.22 2.15 23.25
N ALA A 17 45.21 3.40 23.72
CA ALA A 17 44.07 4.32 23.58
C ALA A 17 43.60 4.54 22.13
N TRP A 18 44.48 4.32 21.14
CA TRP A 18 44.14 4.40 19.72
C TRP A 18 43.22 3.25 19.26
N ALA A 19 43.35 2.05 19.84
CA ALA A 19 42.51 0.90 19.51
C ALA A 19 41.05 1.11 19.97
N THR A 20 40.86 1.72 21.14
CA THR A 20 39.54 2.12 21.63
C THR A 20 38.91 3.22 20.79
N LEU A 21 39.72 4.17 20.29
CA LEU A 21 39.24 5.26 19.45
C LEU A 21 38.75 4.75 18.08
N LEU A 22 39.48 3.79 17.48
CA LEU A 22 39.12 3.17 16.21
C LEU A 22 37.85 2.32 16.30
N CYS A 23 37.68 1.54 17.38
CA CYS A 23 36.44 0.79 17.60
C CYS A 23 35.23 1.71 17.78
N ALA A 24 35.39 2.85 18.45
CA ALA A 24 34.31 3.82 18.61
C ALA A 24 33.91 4.46 17.27
N ALA A 25 34.88 4.77 16.40
CA ALA A 25 34.60 5.35 15.08
C ALA A 25 33.83 4.38 14.15
N ALA A 26 34.11 3.07 14.23
CA ALA A 26 33.43 2.07 13.42
C ALA A 26 31.93 1.91 13.75
N LEU A 27 31.52 2.16 15.01
CA LEU A 27 30.13 2.05 15.44
C LEU A 27 29.24 3.19 14.93
N VAL A 28 29.81 4.35 14.57
CA VAL A 28 29.05 5.52 14.10
C VAL A 28 28.81 5.47 12.58
N ALA A 29 29.59 4.69 11.83
CA ALA A 29 29.45 4.55 10.37
C ALA A 29 28.30 3.63 9.92
N GLY A 30 27.60 2.97 10.85
CA GLY A 30 26.55 1.97 10.56
C GLY A 30 25.12 2.50 10.45
N CYS A 31 24.86 3.78 10.67
CA CYS A 31 23.52 4.38 10.52
C CYS A 31 23.25 4.78 9.06
N SER A 32 23.30 3.82 8.12
CA SER A 32 22.75 4.05 6.78
C SER A 32 21.22 3.98 6.85
N VAL A 33 20.55 5.03 6.39
CA VAL A 33 19.12 4.99 6.11
C VAL A 33 18.91 3.91 5.05
N PRO A 34 18.02 2.92 5.27
CA PRO A 34 17.76 1.89 4.28
C PRO A 34 17.29 2.55 2.98
N ASP A 35 18.00 2.28 1.88
CA ASP A 35 17.63 2.66 0.51
C ASP A 35 16.51 1.73 0.03
N ILE A 36 15.41 1.74 0.77
CA ILE A 36 14.19 1.01 0.45
C ILE A 36 13.22 2.08 -0.05
N PRO A 37 12.57 1.88 -1.21
CA PRO A 37 11.51 2.77 -1.68
C PRO A 37 10.49 2.95 -0.56
N ARG A 38 10.47 4.13 0.05
CA ARG A 38 9.47 4.47 1.05
C ARG A 38 8.21 4.86 0.31
N THR A 39 7.10 4.24 0.66
CA THR A 39 5.79 4.75 0.29
C THR A 39 5.65 6.12 0.95
N GLU A 40 5.65 7.19 0.15
CA GLU A 40 5.36 8.54 0.63
C GLU A 40 4.00 8.52 1.31
N SER A 41 3.99 8.58 2.65
CA SER A 41 2.74 8.66 3.40
C SER A 41 2.26 10.11 3.33
N HIS A 42 1.20 10.34 2.55
CA HIS A 42 0.57 11.65 2.46
C HIS A 42 0.18 12.18 3.85
N ALA A 43 0.31 13.50 4.04
CA ALA A 43 -0.01 14.17 5.31
C ALA A 43 -1.38 13.71 5.85
N ALA A 44 -1.42 13.34 7.13
CA ALA A 44 -2.62 12.84 7.77
C ALA A 44 -3.70 13.93 7.80
N SER A 45 -4.64 13.89 6.86
CA SER A 45 -5.89 14.65 6.97
C SER A 45 -6.71 14.10 8.13
N ALA A 46 -7.37 14.98 8.89
CA ALA A 46 -8.20 14.60 10.04
C ALA A 46 -9.37 13.66 9.65
N GLN A 47 -9.69 13.54 8.36
CA GLN A 47 -10.77 12.71 7.83
C GLN A 47 -10.24 11.64 6.87
N LYS A 48 -9.60 10.59 7.42
CA LYS A 48 -9.08 9.44 6.66
C LYS A 48 -10.10 8.82 5.69
N LYS A 49 -11.39 8.88 6.02
CA LYS A 49 -12.50 8.42 5.17
C LYS A 49 -12.66 9.27 3.91
N ALA A 50 -12.55 10.59 4.02
CA ALA A 50 -12.62 11.50 2.88
C ALA A 50 -11.40 11.33 1.95
N GLN A 51 -10.22 11.10 2.52
CA GLN A 51 -9.01 10.80 1.75
C GLN A 51 -9.11 9.48 0.96
N ALA A 52 -9.68 8.43 1.58
CA ALA A 52 -9.90 7.15 0.89
C ALA A 52 -10.90 7.29 -0.28
N VAL A 53 -11.99 8.04 -0.07
CA VAL A 53 -12.98 8.32 -1.13
C VAL A 53 -12.35 9.12 -2.27
N HIS A 54 -11.48 10.09 -1.98
CA HIS A 54 -10.79 10.85 -3.02
C HIS A 54 -9.94 9.95 -3.93
N HIS A 55 -9.28 8.93 -3.38
CA HIS A 55 -8.51 7.99 -4.21
C HIS A 55 -9.41 7.10 -5.08
N TRP A 56 -10.60 6.75 -4.60
CA TRP A 56 -11.58 5.99 -5.39
C TRP A 56 -12.14 6.81 -6.55
N ASP A 57 -12.27 8.13 -6.35
CA ASP A 57 -12.73 9.06 -7.36
C ASP A 57 -11.74 9.18 -8.53
N VAL A 58 -10.43 9.25 -8.24
CA VAL A 58 -9.39 9.22 -9.29
C VAL A 58 -9.45 7.92 -10.12
N LEU A 59 -9.66 6.77 -9.47
CA LEU A 59 -9.82 5.50 -10.17
C LEU A 59 -11.09 5.48 -11.03
N ALA A 60 -12.21 5.97 -10.50
CA ALA A 60 -13.47 6.04 -11.23
C ALA A 60 -13.37 6.98 -12.44
N ASP A 61 -12.62 8.08 -12.30
CA ASP A 61 -12.37 9.03 -13.37
C ASP A 61 -11.54 8.44 -14.51
N ASP A 62 -10.45 7.71 -14.19
CA ASP A 62 -9.63 7.01 -15.20
C ASP A 62 -10.44 5.94 -15.94
N VAL A 63 -11.22 5.14 -15.22
CA VAL A 63 -12.08 4.12 -15.83
C VAL A 63 -13.15 4.77 -16.72
N ALA A 64 -13.79 5.85 -16.26
CA ALA A 64 -14.78 6.58 -17.05
C ALA A 64 -14.17 7.20 -18.31
N ALA A 65 -12.95 7.74 -18.25
CA ALA A 65 -12.23 8.27 -19.40
C ALA A 65 -12.02 7.19 -20.46
N ARG A 66 -11.48 6.03 -20.07
CA ARG A 66 -11.26 4.90 -20.98
C ARG A 66 -12.55 4.42 -21.63
N ILE A 67 -13.64 4.39 -20.88
CA ILE A 67 -14.96 3.98 -21.39
C ILE A 67 -15.48 5.02 -22.38
N ALA A 68 -15.42 6.31 -22.05
CA ALA A 68 -15.86 7.39 -22.94
C ALA A 68 -15.07 7.39 -24.25
N ASP A 69 -13.75 7.21 -24.19
CA ASP A 69 -12.89 7.08 -25.37
C ASP A 69 -13.34 5.91 -26.26
N LYS A 70 -13.63 4.76 -25.64
CA LYS A 70 -14.11 3.56 -26.37
C LYS A 70 -15.49 3.75 -27.00
N ILE A 71 -16.39 4.48 -26.35
CA ILE A 71 -17.73 4.78 -26.86
C ILE A 71 -17.67 5.83 -27.97
N SER A 72 -16.69 6.74 -27.95
CA SER A 72 -16.52 7.75 -29.00
C SER A 72 -16.23 7.14 -30.38
N GLU A 73 -15.72 5.91 -30.40
CA GLU A 73 -15.47 5.11 -31.61
C GLU A 73 -16.75 4.44 -32.16
N TRP A 74 -17.89 4.49 -31.45
CA TRP A 74 -19.13 3.83 -31.87
C TRP A 74 -19.80 4.53 -33.06
N PRO A 75 -20.58 3.79 -33.86
CA PRO A 75 -21.39 4.39 -34.92
C PRO A 75 -22.30 5.51 -34.39
N ALA A 76 -22.67 6.45 -35.25
CA ALA A 76 -23.59 7.53 -34.87
C ALA A 76 -24.94 6.96 -34.39
N GLY A 77 -25.37 7.39 -33.21
CA GLY A 77 -26.63 6.96 -32.60
C GLY A 77 -26.60 7.10 -31.07
N GLU A 78 -27.77 7.07 -30.44
CA GLU A 78 -27.88 7.00 -28.98
C GLU A 78 -27.69 5.55 -28.52
N HIS A 79 -26.69 5.33 -27.68
CA HIS A 79 -26.37 4.03 -27.12
C HIS A 79 -26.46 4.10 -25.59
N PRO A 80 -27.68 4.09 -25.02
CA PRO A 80 -27.84 4.19 -23.58
C PRO A 80 -27.24 2.97 -22.89
N ILE A 81 -26.28 3.20 -21.99
CA ILE A 81 -25.57 2.15 -21.28
C ILE A 81 -26.21 1.92 -19.92
N HIS A 82 -26.55 0.66 -19.64
CA HIS A 82 -26.96 0.26 -18.30
C HIS A 82 -25.77 -0.33 -17.54
N VAL A 83 -25.50 0.19 -16.34
CA VAL A 83 -24.47 -0.35 -15.45
C VAL A 83 -25.19 -1.11 -14.33
N PRO A 84 -25.35 -2.44 -14.38
CA PRO A 84 -26.02 -3.17 -13.31
C PRO A 84 -25.23 -3.13 -11.99
N VAL A 85 -25.90 -3.44 -10.89
CA VAL A 85 -25.22 -3.74 -9.62
C VAL A 85 -24.70 -5.17 -9.72
N ALA A 86 -23.39 -5.33 -9.92
CA ALA A 86 -22.75 -6.65 -9.99
C ALA A 86 -22.19 -7.10 -8.64
N ASP A 87 -21.55 -6.19 -7.90
CA ASP A 87 -20.93 -6.46 -6.61
C ASP A 87 -21.74 -5.85 -5.45
N ALA A 88 -22.10 -6.69 -4.48
CA ALA A 88 -22.80 -6.28 -3.27
C ALA A 88 -21.88 -5.67 -2.21
N SER A 89 -20.55 -5.73 -2.40
CA SER A 89 -19.59 -5.17 -1.47
C SER A 89 -19.77 -3.64 -1.30
N PRO A 90 -19.52 -3.09 -0.09
CA PRO A 90 -19.61 -1.64 0.12
C PRO A 90 -18.69 -0.84 -0.81
N PHE A 91 -17.51 -1.40 -1.13
CA PHE A 91 -16.59 -0.81 -2.08
C PHE A 91 -17.17 -0.81 -3.50
N GLY A 92 -17.62 -1.96 -4.00
CA GLY A 92 -18.20 -2.09 -5.35
C GLY A 92 -19.41 -1.17 -5.54
N GLN A 93 -20.30 -1.09 -4.55
CA GLN A 93 -21.43 -0.17 -4.62
C GLN A 93 -21.03 1.32 -4.60
N GLY A 94 -20.04 1.68 -3.78
CA GLY A 94 -19.51 3.05 -3.73
C GLY A 94 -18.81 3.43 -5.04
N PHE A 95 -17.95 2.54 -5.54
CA PHE A 95 -17.23 2.70 -6.79
C PHE A 95 -18.19 2.85 -7.98
N ARG A 96 -19.21 2.00 -8.08
CA ARG A 96 -20.24 2.10 -9.14
C ARG A 96 -20.92 3.47 -9.15
N LYS A 97 -21.24 4.03 -7.98
CA LYS A 97 -21.88 5.37 -7.89
C LYS A 97 -20.94 6.47 -8.37
N LEU A 98 -19.67 6.41 -8.00
CA LEU A 98 -18.65 7.35 -8.48
C LEU A 98 -18.48 7.22 -10.00
N LEU A 99 -18.35 6.00 -10.51
CA LEU A 99 -18.22 5.72 -11.94
C LEU A 99 -19.41 6.26 -12.74
N LEU A 100 -20.65 6.01 -12.30
CA LEU A 100 -21.85 6.56 -12.93
C LEU A 100 -21.80 8.09 -13.01
N THR A 101 -21.37 8.76 -11.93
CA THR A 101 -21.21 10.22 -11.90
C THR A 101 -20.17 10.67 -12.93
N ARG A 102 -19.00 10.01 -12.97
CA ARG A 102 -17.90 10.34 -13.91
C ARG A 102 -18.23 10.04 -15.37
N LEU A 103 -19.10 9.06 -15.64
CA LEU A 103 -19.61 8.78 -16.98
C LEU A 103 -20.59 9.87 -17.44
N LEU A 104 -21.49 10.33 -16.56
CA LEU A 104 -22.38 11.46 -16.85
C LEU A 104 -21.62 12.76 -17.09
N ASP A 105 -20.61 13.05 -16.27
CA ASP A 105 -19.74 14.23 -16.43
C ASP A 105 -19.06 14.27 -17.81
N ARG A 106 -18.83 13.10 -18.42
CA ARG A 106 -18.21 12.93 -19.74
C ARG A 106 -19.23 12.86 -20.89
N GLY A 107 -20.51 13.01 -20.62
CA GLY A 107 -21.56 12.98 -21.63
C GLY A 107 -21.93 11.58 -22.14
N VAL A 108 -21.59 10.52 -21.39
CA VAL A 108 -22.04 9.17 -21.72
C VAL A 108 -23.53 9.05 -21.38
N THR A 109 -24.34 8.62 -22.36
CA THR A 109 -25.77 8.36 -22.15
C THR A 109 -25.96 7.11 -21.29
N LEU A 110 -26.55 7.27 -20.12
CA LEU A 110 -26.83 6.18 -19.18
C LEU A 110 -28.32 5.89 -19.07
N SER A 111 -28.66 4.64 -18.79
CA SER A 111 -30.03 4.20 -18.50
C SER A 111 -30.14 3.62 -17.10
N SER A 112 -31.24 3.94 -16.42
CA SER A 112 -31.64 3.31 -15.16
C SER A 112 -32.29 1.94 -15.36
N GLU A 113 -32.76 1.66 -16.58
CA GLU A 113 -33.35 0.38 -16.97
C GLU A 113 -32.37 -0.43 -17.84
N PRO A 114 -32.46 -1.78 -17.85
CA PRO A 114 -31.64 -2.61 -18.72
C PRO A 114 -31.79 -2.23 -20.20
N THR A 115 -30.67 -2.12 -20.91
CA THR A 115 -30.62 -1.82 -22.35
C THR A 115 -29.86 -2.92 -23.11
N HIS A 116 -29.70 -2.76 -24.42
CA HIS A 116 -28.89 -3.66 -25.24
C HIS A 116 -27.39 -3.63 -24.89
N VAL A 117 -26.93 -2.59 -24.18
CA VAL A 117 -25.52 -2.44 -23.79
C VAL A 117 -25.42 -2.42 -22.27
N ALA A 118 -24.90 -3.51 -21.72
CA ALA A 118 -24.61 -3.64 -20.30
C ALA A 118 -23.12 -3.47 -20.05
N LEU A 119 -22.76 -2.50 -19.21
CA LEU A 119 -21.39 -2.34 -18.72
C LEU A 119 -21.25 -3.04 -17.37
N LEU A 120 -20.59 -4.20 -17.38
CA LEU A 120 -20.32 -4.97 -16.16
C LEU A 120 -19.05 -4.44 -15.48
N VAL A 121 -19.14 -4.20 -14.18
CA VAL A 121 -18.04 -3.70 -13.37
C VAL A 121 -17.94 -4.55 -12.12
N ASP A 122 -16.87 -5.33 -12.05
CA ASP A 122 -16.57 -6.21 -10.94
C ASP A 122 -15.42 -5.64 -10.11
N THR A 123 -15.42 -5.96 -8.81
CA THR A 123 -14.30 -5.64 -7.94
C THR A 123 -13.74 -6.90 -7.30
N GLN A 124 -12.42 -6.97 -7.17
CA GLN A 124 -11.73 -8.11 -6.59
C GLN A 124 -10.85 -7.64 -5.45
N VAL A 125 -10.98 -8.30 -4.30
CA VAL A 125 -10.08 -8.11 -3.17
C VAL A 125 -8.78 -8.86 -3.45
N VAL A 126 -7.70 -8.12 -3.66
CA VAL A 126 -6.34 -8.67 -3.78
C VAL A 126 -5.72 -8.71 -2.39
N GLN A 127 -5.47 -9.92 -1.88
CA GLN A 127 -4.79 -10.12 -0.61
C GLN A 127 -3.28 -10.16 -0.82
N HIS A 128 -2.54 -9.28 -0.15
CA HIS A 128 -1.09 -9.37 -0.08
C HIS A 128 -0.71 -10.05 1.24
N PRO A 129 0.02 -11.18 1.21
CA PRO A 129 0.53 -11.76 2.44
C PRO A 129 1.45 -10.74 3.11
N SER A 130 1.16 -10.40 4.37
CA SER A 130 2.06 -9.54 5.14
C SER A 130 3.39 -10.27 5.31
N SER A 131 4.48 -9.71 4.78
CA SER A 131 5.84 -10.14 5.10
C SER A 131 6.24 -9.62 6.48
N ASP A 132 5.35 -9.78 7.47
CA ASP A 132 5.60 -9.46 8.86
C ASP A 132 6.18 -10.71 9.52
N PRO A 133 7.48 -10.75 9.86
CA PRO A 133 8.08 -11.90 10.53
C PRO A 133 7.42 -12.19 11.89
N LEU A 134 6.81 -11.18 12.51
CA LEU A 134 6.12 -11.31 13.80
C LEU A 134 4.70 -11.88 13.66
N ALA A 135 4.13 -11.93 12.44
CA ALA A 135 2.82 -12.55 12.22
C ALA A 135 2.84 -14.07 12.45
N MET A 136 4.03 -14.69 12.44
CA MET A 136 4.22 -16.13 12.70
C MET A 136 4.46 -16.47 14.18
N LEU A 137 4.57 -15.46 15.06
CA LEU A 137 4.71 -15.70 16.50
C LEU A 137 3.33 -15.90 17.15
N PRO A 138 3.18 -16.88 18.08
CA PRO A 138 1.94 -17.06 18.80
C PRO A 138 1.63 -15.80 19.60
N ARG A 139 0.50 -15.15 19.29
CA ARG A 139 0.01 -14.01 20.07
C ARG A 139 -0.46 -14.50 21.42
N THR A 140 0.39 -14.39 22.44
CA THR A 140 -0.05 -14.52 23.83
C THR A 140 -0.92 -13.32 24.15
N ARG A 141 -2.25 -13.52 24.20
CA ARG A 141 -3.13 -12.54 24.84
C ARG A 141 -2.89 -12.65 26.35
N LEU A 142 -2.43 -11.57 26.98
CA LEU A 142 -2.53 -11.42 28.42
C LEU A 142 -4.01 -11.17 28.74
N ALA A 143 -4.58 -12.07 29.54
CA ALA A 143 -5.93 -11.97 30.07
C ALA A 143 -5.97 -10.99 31.25
#